data_AF-A0A2J8A7G9-F1
#
_entry.id   AF-A0A2J8A7G9-F1
#
_cell.length_a   1.000
_cell.length_b   1.000
_cell.length_c   1.000
_cell.angle_alpha   90.00
_cell.angle_beta   90.00
_cell.angle_gamma   90.00
#
_symmetry.space_group_name_H-M   'P 1'
#
loop_
_entity.id
_entity.type
_entity.pdbx_description
1 polymer ?
#
loop_
_entity_poly.entity_id
_entity_poly.type
_entity_poly.pdbx_seq_one_letter_code
_entity_poly.pdbx_strand_id
1 'polypeptide(L)'
;MSGIAHHALFAACLPLAAGAALSALLPGRLGAAARQVGPAAAASMIVLTASTKTAANAAAVTTAGLPVVGAVVALHVAALVLGYLIPAGVGAPGATCRTTALQASMRNPALGLGLAAALFGGSPHFPLLAAPCIISIFVQNTLGAWVALAGSLVAPSPLAEGAYGSQPMSPRAGRVLSADGILRQVGGQAGRAPYIVREQQRESESNTNR
;
A
#
# COMPACT_ATOMS: atom_id res chain seq x y z
N MET A 1 -22.40 -10.99 12.34
CA MET A 1 -20.95 -10.81 12.03
C MET A 1 -20.60 -11.04 10.55
N SER A 2 -21.41 -11.77 9.76
CA SER A 2 -21.16 -12.01 8.32
C SER A 2 -21.25 -10.76 7.43
N GLY A 3 -22.10 -9.78 7.77
CA GLY A 3 -22.30 -8.58 6.96
C GLY A 3 -21.09 -7.64 6.87
N ILE A 4 -20.36 -7.43 7.96
CA ILE A 4 -19.19 -6.52 8.01
C ILE A 4 -18.06 -7.05 7.12
N ALA A 5 -17.74 -8.34 7.27
CA ALA A 5 -16.70 -8.99 6.49
C ALA A 5 -17.05 -9.00 4.99
N HIS A 6 -18.31 -9.24 4.65
CA HIS A 6 -18.79 -9.20 3.27
C HIS A 6 -18.62 -7.80 2.66
N HIS A 7 -19.08 -6.74 3.34
CA HIS A 7 -18.94 -5.38 2.82
C HIS A 7 -17.48 -4.93 2.69
N ALA A 8 -16.63 -5.24 3.68
CA ALA A 8 -15.20 -4.92 3.61
C ALA A 8 -14.49 -5.68 2.47
N LEU A 9 -14.79 -6.98 2.32
CA LEU A 9 -14.17 -7.82 1.30
C LEU A 9 -14.53 -7.34 -0.12
N PHE A 10 -15.81 -7.08 -0.41
CA PHE A 10 -16.24 -6.67 -1.74
C PHE A 10 -15.84 -5.23 -2.06
N ALA A 11 -15.96 -4.29 -1.10
CA ALA A 11 -15.66 -2.89 -1.36
C ALA A 11 -14.14 -2.60 -1.44
N ALA A 12 -13.31 -3.37 -0.72
CA ALA A 12 -11.87 -3.12 -0.66
C ALA A 12 -11.03 -4.18 -1.38
N CYS A 13 -11.25 -5.46 -1.10
CA CYS A 13 -10.35 -6.52 -1.59
C CYS A 13 -10.57 -6.84 -3.07
N LEU A 14 -11.82 -6.81 -3.54
CA LEU A 14 -12.12 -7.18 -4.92
C LEU A 14 -11.49 -6.21 -5.95
N PRO A 15 -11.58 -4.87 -5.81
CA PRO A 15 -10.91 -3.95 -6.73
C PRO A 15 -9.38 -4.07 -6.68
N LEU A 16 -8.81 -4.31 -5.49
CA LEU A 16 -7.36 -4.49 -5.33
C LEU A 16 -6.88 -5.78 -6.00
N ALA A 17 -7.60 -6.89 -5.82
CA ALA A 17 -7.28 -8.16 -6.46
C ALA A 17 -7.39 -8.06 -7.99
N ALA A 18 -8.45 -7.44 -8.49
CA ALA A 18 -8.62 -7.19 -9.92
C ALA A 18 -7.50 -6.30 -10.48
N GLY A 19 -7.15 -5.21 -9.79
CA GLY A 19 -6.05 -4.32 -10.18
C GLY A 19 -4.69 -5.02 -10.17
N ALA A 20 -4.43 -5.88 -9.17
CA ALA A 20 -3.20 -6.66 -9.10
C ALA A 20 -3.10 -7.71 -10.22
N ALA A 21 -4.19 -8.43 -10.49
CA ALA A 21 -4.27 -9.38 -11.60
C ALA A 21 -4.05 -8.67 -12.95
N LEU A 22 -4.72 -7.53 -13.15
CA LEU A 22 -4.56 -6.71 -14.34
C LEU A 22 -3.10 -6.24 -14.48
N SER A 23 -2.50 -5.72 -13.41
CA SER A 23 -1.10 -5.27 -13.41
C SER A 23 -0.10 -6.40 -13.74
N ALA A 24 -0.41 -7.65 -13.42
CA ALA A 24 0.42 -8.80 -13.76
C ALA A 24 0.32 -9.18 -15.25
N LEU A 25 -0.79 -8.82 -15.91
CA LEU A 25 -1.06 -9.12 -17.32
C LEU A 25 -0.68 -7.96 -18.26
N LEU A 26 -0.44 -6.76 -17.74
CA LEU A 26 -0.14 -5.58 -18.56
C LEU A 26 1.23 -5.68 -19.25
N PRO A 27 1.32 -5.35 -20.54
CA PRO A 27 2.61 -5.23 -21.23
C PRO A 27 3.41 -4.04 -20.68
N GLY A 28 4.75 -4.14 -20.71
CA GLY A 28 5.66 -3.21 -20.02
C GLY A 28 5.44 -1.72 -20.32
N ARG A 29 5.03 -1.36 -21.55
CA ARG A 29 4.75 0.04 -21.94
C ARG A 29 3.48 0.60 -21.27
N LEU A 30 2.42 -0.20 -21.17
CA LEU A 30 1.20 0.19 -20.46
C LEU A 30 1.45 0.24 -18.94
N GLY A 31 2.22 -0.71 -18.42
CA GLY A 31 2.63 -0.70 -17.00
C GLY A 31 3.47 0.52 -16.61
N ALA A 32 4.30 1.04 -17.52
CA ALA A 32 5.07 2.26 -17.29
C ALA A 32 4.18 3.52 -17.32
N ALA A 33 3.29 3.63 -18.30
CA ALA A 33 2.32 4.73 -18.37
C ALA A 33 1.40 4.76 -17.13
N ALA A 34 0.94 3.59 -16.67
CA ALA A 34 0.13 3.47 -15.46
C ALA A 34 0.88 3.95 -14.21
N ARG A 35 2.20 3.72 -14.10
CA ARG A 35 3.00 4.22 -12.96
C ARG A 35 3.24 5.72 -13.02
N GLN A 36 3.35 6.29 -14.22
CA GLN A 36 3.56 7.73 -14.40
C GLN A 36 2.28 8.53 -14.12
N VAL A 37 1.13 8.06 -14.61
CA VAL A 37 -0.16 8.76 -14.48
C VAL A 37 -0.91 8.36 -13.20
N GLY A 38 -0.64 7.17 -12.67
CA GLY A 38 -1.34 6.59 -11.52
C GLY A 38 -1.42 7.50 -10.29
N PRO A 39 -0.33 8.13 -9.83
CA PRO A 39 -0.37 9.02 -8.68
C PRO A 39 -1.32 10.20 -8.86
N ALA A 40 -1.30 10.84 -10.04
CA ALA A 40 -2.18 11.98 -10.35
C ALA A 40 -3.64 11.53 -10.47
N ALA A 41 -3.91 10.40 -11.12
CA ALA A 41 -5.25 9.84 -11.22
C ALA A 41 -5.82 9.47 -9.84
N ALA A 42 -5.01 8.86 -8.97
CA ALA A 42 -5.42 8.52 -7.61
C ALA A 42 -5.72 9.77 -6.77
N ALA A 43 -4.86 10.80 -6.83
CA ALA A 43 -5.09 12.07 -6.15
C ALA A 43 -6.41 12.73 -6.60
N SER A 44 -6.67 12.78 -7.91
CA SER A 44 -7.92 13.30 -8.46
C SER A 44 -9.15 12.52 -7.97
N MET A 45 -9.06 11.20 -7.91
CA MET A 45 -10.14 10.35 -7.39
C MET A 45 -10.39 10.55 -5.90
N ILE A 46 -9.33 10.78 -5.12
CA ILE A 46 -9.45 11.11 -3.69
C ILE A 46 -10.20 12.45 -3.53
N VAL A 47 -9.83 13.49 -4.28
CA VAL A 47 -10.50 14.80 -4.23
C VAL A 47 -11.97 14.66 -4.60
N LEU A 48 -12.28 13.97 -5.71
CA LEU A 48 -13.66 13.76 -6.16
C LEU A 48 -14.47 13.02 -5.10
N THR A 49 -13.93 11.93 -4.56
CA THR A 49 -14.61 11.10 -3.56
C THR A 49 -14.81 11.85 -2.23
N ALA A 50 -13.81 12.61 -1.79
CA ALA A 50 -13.88 13.42 -0.57
C ALA A 50 -14.96 14.51 -0.69
N SER A 51 -14.98 15.23 -1.82
CA SER A 51 -15.98 16.27 -2.09
C SER A 51 -17.39 15.71 -2.12
N THR A 52 -17.63 14.61 -2.84
CA THR A 52 -18.96 13.97 -2.91
C THR A 52 -19.42 13.47 -1.53
N LYS A 53 -18.54 12.83 -0.76
CA LYS A 53 -18.88 12.36 0.60
C LYS A 53 -19.16 13.52 1.55
N THR A 54 -18.42 14.61 1.43
CA THR A 54 -18.64 15.83 2.22
C THR A 54 -19.98 16.45 1.87
N ALA A 55 -20.29 16.61 0.57
CA ALA A 55 -21.56 17.15 0.12
C ALA A 55 -22.76 16.32 0.61
N ALA A 56 -22.67 14.98 0.51
CA ALA A 56 -23.71 14.07 0.99
C ALA A 56 -23.90 14.09 2.52
N ASN A 57 -22.93 14.59 3.27
CA ASN A 57 -22.94 14.63 4.74
C ASN A 57 -22.67 16.04 5.28
N ALA A 58 -23.04 17.08 4.53
CA ALA A 58 -22.65 18.46 4.83
C ALA A 58 -23.08 18.88 6.24
N ALA A 59 -24.31 18.55 6.65
CA ALA A 59 -24.83 18.83 7.99
C ALA A 59 -24.01 18.14 9.10
N ALA A 60 -23.58 16.90 8.89
CA ALA A 60 -22.74 16.18 9.86
C ALA A 60 -21.37 16.86 10.00
N VAL A 61 -20.78 17.30 8.89
CA VAL A 61 -19.46 17.96 8.88
C VAL A 61 -19.53 19.35 9.50
N THR A 62 -20.57 20.14 9.20
CA THR A 62 -20.73 21.48 9.76
C THR A 62 -21.02 21.45 11.26
N THR A 63 -21.79 20.46 11.74
CA THR A 63 -22.13 20.32 13.17
C THR A 63 -21.00 19.74 14.02
N ALA A 64 -20.07 18.98 13.42
CA ALA A 64 -18.93 18.39 14.15
C ALA A 64 -18.04 19.44 14.83
N GLY A 65 -17.90 20.61 14.21
CA GLY A 65 -17.18 21.75 14.77
C GLY A 65 -15.69 21.51 15.03
N LEU A 66 -15.06 22.50 15.65
CA LEU A 66 -13.62 22.49 15.94
C LEU A 66 -13.15 21.34 16.85
N PRO A 67 -13.92 20.86 17.85
CA PRO A 67 -13.46 19.76 18.71
C PRO A 67 -13.19 18.46 17.95
N VAL A 68 -14.06 18.10 16.99
CA VAL A 68 -13.87 16.89 16.17
C VAL A 68 -12.66 17.04 15.25
N VAL A 69 -12.47 18.22 14.65
CA VAL A 69 -11.28 18.50 13.84
C VAL A 69 -10.00 18.35 14.68
N GLY A 70 -9.97 18.95 15.87
CA GLY A 70 -8.84 18.83 16.79
C GLY A 70 -8.55 17.39 17.19
N ALA A 71 -9.58 16.61 17.52
CA ALA A 71 -9.44 15.19 17.87
C ALA A 71 -8.88 14.36 16.70
N VAL A 72 -9.35 14.60 15.47
CA VAL A 72 -8.86 13.91 14.27
C VAL A 72 -7.41 14.29 13.97
N VAL A 73 -7.05 15.56 14.07
CA VAL A 73 -5.66 16.02 13.93
C VAL A 73 -4.76 15.36 14.98
N ALA A 74 -5.16 15.38 16.25
CA ALA A 74 -4.41 14.76 17.34
C ALA A 74 -4.23 13.25 17.09
N LEU A 75 -5.27 12.56 16.61
CA LEU A 75 -5.20 11.13 16.28
C LEU A 75 -4.15 10.85 15.20
N HIS A 76 -4.14 11.60 14.10
CA HIS A 76 -3.18 11.39 13.01
C HIS A 76 -1.74 11.78 13.40
N VAL A 77 -1.57 12.85 14.19
CA VAL A 77 -0.27 13.25 14.72
C VAL A 77 0.25 12.21 15.70
N ALA A 78 -0.57 11.72 16.62
CA ALA A 78 -0.20 10.65 17.54
C ALA A 78 0.18 9.37 16.78
N ALA A 79 -0.55 9.02 15.72
CA ALA A 79 -0.21 7.88 14.87
C ALA A 79 1.14 8.06 14.12
N LEU A 80 1.46 9.27 13.64
CA LEU A 80 2.77 9.59 13.06
C LEU A 80 3.88 9.43 14.10
N VAL A 81 3.71 10.03 15.28
CA VAL A 81 4.70 10.02 16.36
C VAL A 81 4.95 8.60 16.85
N LEU A 82 3.90 7.87 17.23
CA LEU A 82 4.04 6.50 17.71
C LEU A 82 4.54 5.56 16.62
N GLY A 83 4.07 5.73 15.38
CA GLY A 83 4.55 4.94 14.24
C GLY A 83 6.03 5.17 13.92
N TYR A 84 6.62 6.30 14.34
CA TYR A 84 8.06 6.53 14.28
C TYR A 84 8.79 6.00 15.52
N LEU A 85 8.30 6.34 16.71
CA LEU A 85 9.00 6.07 17.97
C LEU A 85 9.07 4.59 18.33
N ILE A 86 8.03 3.80 18.04
CA ILE A 86 8.02 2.36 18.32
C ILE A 86 9.15 1.62 17.57
N PRO A 87 9.25 1.71 16.23
CA PRO A 87 10.35 1.08 15.50
C PRO A 87 11.72 1.70 15.84
N ALA A 88 11.78 3.00 16.14
CA ALA A 88 13.03 3.63 16.60
C ALA A 88 13.51 3.07 17.95
N GLY A 89 12.59 2.82 18.88
CA GLY A 89 12.89 2.25 20.20
C GLY A 89 13.45 0.83 20.17
N VAL A 90 13.22 0.10 19.07
CA VAL A 90 13.82 -1.22 18.82
C VAL A 90 15.02 -1.19 17.87
N GLY A 91 15.54 0.01 17.56
CA GLY A 91 16.74 0.19 16.75
C GLY A 91 16.52 0.06 15.23
N ALA A 92 15.30 0.24 14.74
CA ALA A 92 15.04 0.15 13.31
C ALA A 92 15.69 1.32 12.54
N PRO A 93 16.07 1.13 11.26
CA PRO A 93 16.61 2.19 10.43
C PRO A 93 15.63 3.37 10.28
N GLY A 94 16.14 4.59 10.21
CA GLY A 94 15.30 5.79 10.09
C GLY A 94 14.35 5.79 8.87
N ALA A 95 14.73 5.12 7.77
CA ALA A 95 13.84 4.91 6.62
C ALA A 95 12.63 4.02 6.97
N THR A 96 12.85 2.94 7.73
CA THR A 96 11.79 2.08 8.25
C THR A 96 10.90 2.88 9.20
N CYS A 97 11.46 3.64 10.15
CA CYS A 97 10.68 4.44 11.09
C CYS A 97 9.79 5.47 10.38
N ARG A 98 10.30 6.18 9.37
CA ARG A 98 9.50 7.13 8.56
C ARG A 98 8.38 6.41 7.79
N THR A 99 8.67 5.23 7.24
CA THR A 99 7.68 4.45 6.50
C THR A 99 6.58 3.95 7.41
N THR A 100 6.92 3.40 8.58
CA THR A 100 5.97 2.93 9.58
C THR A 100 5.12 4.08 10.14
N ALA A 101 5.72 5.25 10.39
CA ALA A 101 4.99 6.47 10.77
C ALA A 101 3.91 6.84 9.74
N LEU A 102 4.28 6.89 8.46
CA LEU A 102 3.34 7.18 7.38
C LEU A 102 2.26 6.10 7.28
N GLN A 103 2.60 4.82 7.35
CA GLN A 103 1.62 3.72 7.29
C GLN A 103 0.65 3.71 8.48
N ALA A 104 1.12 4.06 9.67
CA ALA A 104 0.29 4.10 10.86
C ALA A 104 -0.75 5.23 10.78
N SER A 105 -0.33 6.41 10.30
CA SER A 105 -1.18 7.60 10.19
C SER A 105 -2.08 7.60 8.96
N MET A 106 -1.59 7.10 7.83
CA MET A 106 -2.35 7.05 6.58
C MET A 106 -3.23 5.80 6.56
N ARG A 107 -4.45 5.95 7.09
CA ARG A 107 -5.48 4.90 7.04
C ARG A 107 -6.39 5.12 5.83
N ASN A 108 -7.38 4.24 5.67
CA ASN A 108 -8.42 4.41 4.67
C ASN A 108 -9.74 4.86 5.35
N PRO A 109 -9.91 6.17 5.59
CA PRO A 109 -11.14 6.69 6.20
C PRO A 109 -12.38 6.51 5.33
N ALA A 110 -12.24 6.34 4.01
CA ALA A 110 -13.38 6.09 3.12
C ALA A 110 -14.01 4.71 3.36
N LEU A 111 -13.21 3.69 3.69
CA LEU A 111 -13.71 2.38 4.14
C LEU A 111 -14.41 2.50 5.51
N GLY A 112 -13.87 3.30 6.43
CA GLY A 112 -14.51 3.60 7.72
C GLY A 112 -15.91 4.19 7.53
N LEU A 113 -16.04 5.19 6.64
CA LEU A 113 -17.35 5.76 6.31
C LEU A 113 -18.29 4.75 5.66
N GLY A 114 -17.78 3.91 4.75
CA GLY A 114 -18.58 2.87 4.10
C GLY A 114 -19.13 1.85 5.09
N LEU A 115 -18.31 1.42 6.06
CA LEU A 115 -18.73 0.54 7.15
C LEU A 115 -19.72 1.23 8.08
N ALA A 116 -19.49 2.49 8.43
CA ALA A 116 -20.43 3.27 9.22
C ALA A 116 -21.80 3.38 8.54
N ALA A 117 -21.83 3.59 7.23
CA ALA A 117 -23.07 3.64 6.45
C ALA A 117 -23.76 2.28 6.40
N ALA A 118 -23.01 1.19 6.20
CA ALA A 118 -23.55 -0.15 6.15
C ALA A 118 -24.15 -0.62 7.50
N LEU A 119 -23.56 -0.19 8.62
CA LEU A 119 -23.98 -0.63 9.95
C LEU A 119 -24.97 0.31 10.64
N PHE A 120 -24.84 1.62 10.39
CA PHE A 120 -25.56 2.65 11.10
C PHE A 120 -26.34 3.59 10.19
N GLY A 121 -26.39 3.37 8.87
CA GLY A 121 -27.01 4.31 7.92
C GLY A 121 -28.48 4.63 8.17
N GLY A 122 -29.23 3.73 8.80
CA GLY A 122 -30.61 3.96 9.24
C GLY A 122 -30.74 4.53 10.67
N SER A 123 -29.63 4.75 11.37
CA SER A 123 -29.59 5.22 12.76
C SER A 123 -29.39 6.73 12.82
N PRO A 124 -30.04 7.44 13.78
CA PRO A 124 -29.80 8.87 14.01
C PRO A 124 -28.36 9.19 14.41
N HIS A 125 -27.56 8.19 14.82
CA HIS A 125 -26.17 8.38 15.22
C HIS A 125 -25.17 8.39 14.06
N PHE A 126 -25.60 8.04 12.84
CA PHE A 126 -24.72 8.00 11.66
C PHE A 126 -23.85 9.27 11.46
N PRO A 127 -24.37 10.50 11.64
CA PRO A 127 -23.58 11.72 11.52
C PRO A 127 -22.33 11.75 12.42
N LEU A 128 -22.44 11.18 13.63
CA LEU A 128 -21.34 11.15 14.62
C LEU A 128 -20.18 10.26 14.17
N LEU A 129 -20.45 9.25 13.35
CA LEU A 129 -19.42 8.39 12.76
C LEU A 129 -18.93 8.93 11.41
N ALA A 130 -19.83 9.54 10.63
CA ALA A 130 -19.52 10.01 9.29
C ALA A 130 -18.57 11.21 9.30
N ALA A 131 -18.82 12.19 10.17
CA ALA A 131 -18.04 13.41 10.26
C ALA A 131 -16.53 13.18 10.52
N PRO A 132 -16.11 12.43 11.55
CA PRO A 132 -14.68 12.19 11.79
C PRO A 132 -14.01 11.43 10.64
N CYS A 133 -14.71 10.50 9.97
CA CYS A 133 -14.16 9.83 8.78
C CYS A 133 -13.94 10.81 7.62
N ILE A 134 -14.88 11.70 7.35
CA ILE A 134 -14.75 12.68 6.26
C ILE A 134 -13.62 13.67 6.57
N ILE A 135 -13.60 14.22 7.79
CA ILE A 135 -12.54 15.15 8.24
C ILE A 135 -11.17 14.47 8.17
N SER A 136 -11.07 13.19 8.56
CA SER A 136 -9.84 12.40 8.49
C SER A 136 -9.26 12.30 7.08
N ILE A 137 -10.10 12.24 6.02
CA ILE A 137 -9.62 12.27 4.63
C ILE A 137 -8.79 13.54 4.39
N PHE A 138 -9.27 14.71 4.78
CA PHE A 138 -8.55 15.96 4.57
C PHE A 138 -7.30 16.06 5.43
N VAL A 139 -7.44 15.79 6.73
CA VAL A 139 -6.35 15.88 7.70
C VAL A 139 -5.16 14.99 7.30
N GLN A 140 -5.38 13.72 6.95
CA GLN A 140 -4.29 12.82 6.60
C GLN A 140 -3.58 13.24 5.30
N ASN A 141 -4.32 13.78 4.32
CA ASN A 141 -3.74 14.22 3.05
C ASN A 141 -2.90 15.48 3.25
N THR A 142 -3.39 16.43 4.06
CA THR A 142 -2.65 17.65 4.40
C THR A 142 -1.39 17.31 5.21
N LEU A 143 -1.51 16.48 6.26
CA LEU A 143 -0.36 16.06 7.06
C LEU A 143 0.66 15.27 6.22
N GLY A 144 0.19 14.36 5.37
CA GLY A 144 1.05 13.61 4.45
C GLY A 144 1.83 14.52 3.51
N ALA A 145 1.18 15.54 2.94
CA ALA A 145 1.84 16.53 2.09
C ALA A 145 2.91 17.34 2.85
N TRP A 146 2.61 17.77 4.07
CA TRP A 146 3.58 18.47 4.93
C TRP A 146 4.78 17.60 5.30
N VAL A 147 4.55 16.34 5.66
CA VAL A 147 5.63 15.40 6.00
C VAL A 147 6.48 15.09 4.76
N ALA A 148 5.86 14.93 3.59
CA ALA A 148 6.58 14.71 2.33
C ALA A 148 7.44 15.93 1.97
N LEU A 149 6.90 17.15 2.13
CA LEU A 149 7.64 18.40 1.92
C LEU A 149 8.78 18.55 2.93
N ALA A 150 8.54 18.30 4.22
CA ALA A 150 9.58 18.35 5.23
C ALA A 150 10.69 17.32 4.94
N GLY A 151 10.33 16.12 4.46
CA GLY A 151 11.28 15.10 4.04
C GLY A 151 12.09 15.48 2.80
N SER A 152 11.50 16.17 1.83
CA SER A 152 12.21 16.62 0.62
C SER A 152 13.19 17.76 0.90
N LEU A 153 12.97 18.54 1.97
CA LEU A 153 13.90 19.57 2.44
C LEU A 153 15.11 19.00 3.21
N VAL A 154 15.01 17.78 3.72
CA VAL A 154 16.06 17.11 4.52
C VAL A 154 16.86 16.09 3.70
N ALA A 155 16.33 15.62 2.57
CA ALA A 155 17.05 14.72 1.67
C ALA A 155 18.03 15.48 0.77
N PRO A 156 19.33 15.11 0.72
CA PRO A 156 20.23 15.62 -0.31
C PRO A 156 19.79 15.12 -1.69
N SER A 157 20.08 15.92 -2.72
CA SER A 157 19.84 15.68 -4.15
C SER A 157 20.01 14.22 -4.63
N PRO A 158 19.30 13.79 -5.70
CA PRO A 158 19.34 12.43 -6.27
C PRO A 158 20.70 11.98 -6.87
N LEU A 159 21.81 12.66 -6.58
CA LEU A 159 23.17 12.24 -6.94
C LEU A 159 23.90 11.46 -5.84
N ALA A 160 23.22 11.12 -4.73
CA ALA A 160 23.72 10.15 -3.75
C ALA A 160 23.43 8.68 -4.14
N GLU A 161 23.06 8.44 -5.40
CA GLU A 161 22.80 7.12 -6.00
C GLU A 161 24.10 6.29 -6.20
N GLY A 162 25.25 6.77 -5.72
CA GLY A 162 26.51 6.02 -5.63
C GLY A 162 26.73 5.26 -4.32
N ALA A 163 25.88 5.45 -3.29
CA ALA A 163 26.08 4.88 -1.96
C ALA A 163 25.17 3.68 -1.63
N TYR A 164 24.36 3.21 -2.57
CA TYR A 164 23.47 2.05 -2.42
C TYR A 164 24.17 0.70 -2.71
N GLY A 165 25.48 0.61 -2.45
CA GLY A 165 26.30 -0.56 -2.77
C GLY A 165 26.44 -1.62 -1.67
N SER A 166 25.88 -1.44 -0.47
CA SER A 166 26.24 -2.27 0.69
C SER A 166 25.09 -2.96 1.44
N GLN A 167 23.84 -2.90 0.95
CA GLN A 167 22.80 -3.77 1.49
C GLN A 167 22.92 -5.16 0.84
N PRO A 168 22.99 -6.27 1.61
CA PRO A 168 22.98 -7.61 1.03
C PRO A 168 21.65 -7.82 0.30
N MET A 169 21.72 -7.77 -1.03
CA MET A 169 20.57 -8.02 -1.88
C MET A 169 20.03 -9.43 -1.61
N SER A 170 18.72 -9.52 -1.37
CA SER A 170 18.07 -10.83 -1.38
C SER A 170 18.27 -11.50 -2.76
N PRO A 171 18.50 -12.82 -2.83
CA PRO A 171 18.78 -13.53 -4.09
C PRO A 171 17.70 -13.38 -5.17
N ARG A 172 16.48 -12.96 -4.79
CA ARG A 172 15.38 -12.67 -5.72
C ARG A 172 15.50 -11.30 -6.40
N ALA A 173 16.08 -10.29 -5.75
CA ALA A 173 16.23 -8.97 -6.33
C ALA A 173 17.28 -8.95 -7.46
N GLY A 174 18.38 -9.69 -7.30
CA GLY A 174 19.46 -9.75 -8.30
C GLY A 174 19.08 -10.47 -9.60
N ARG A 175 18.10 -11.39 -9.58
CA ARG A 175 17.70 -12.14 -10.79
C ARG A 175 16.83 -11.35 -11.76
N VAL A 176 16.12 -10.33 -11.28
CA VAL A 176 15.19 -9.55 -12.12
C VAL A 176 15.92 -8.42 -12.85
N LEU A 177 17.10 -8.01 -12.35
CA LEU A 177 17.88 -6.89 -12.89
C LEU A 177 19.05 -7.30 -13.80
N SER A 178 19.39 -8.59 -13.90
CA SER A 178 20.40 -9.05 -14.86
C SER A 178 19.74 -9.47 -16.18
N ALA A 179 20.22 -8.94 -17.31
CA ALA A 179 19.77 -9.28 -18.66
C ALA A 179 19.82 -10.81 -18.94
N ASP A 180 20.74 -11.53 -18.27
CA ASP A 180 20.84 -12.98 -18.34
C ASP A 180 19.66 -13.72 -17.65
N GLY A 181 19.04 -13.09 -16.64
CA GLY A 181 17.88 -13.63 -15.93
C GLY A 181 16.61 -13.63 -16.79
N ILE A 182 16.43 -12.58 -17.60
CA ILE A 182 15.29 -12.44 -18.51
C ILE A 182 15.38 -13.45 -19.66
N LEU A 183 16.58 -13.65 -20.23
CA LEU A 183 16.78 -14.59 -21.34
C LEU A 183 16.62 -16.06 -20.91
N ARG A 184 17.05 -16.42 -19.69
CA ARG A 184 16.85 -17.79 -19.18
C ARG A 184 15.40 -18.13 -18.83
N GLN A 185 14.58 -17.14 -18.47
CA GLN A 185 13.18 -17.39 -18.14
C GLN A 185 12.32 -17.65 -19.38
N VAL A 186 12.67 -17.04 -20.52
CA VAL A 186 12.01 -17.27 -21.82
C VAL A 186 12.50 -18.55 -22.51
N GLY A 187 13.79 -18.91 -22.36
CA GLY A 187 14.34 -20.15 -22.95
C GLY A 187 14.09 -21.45 -22.14
N GLY A 188 13.70 -21.34 -20.87
CA GLY A 188 13.62 -22.49 -19.94
C GLY A 188 12.31 -23.28 -19.92
N GLN A 189 11.26 -22.81 -20.62
CA GLN A 189 9.93 -23.44 -20.61
C GLN A 189 9.74 -24.51 -21.71
N ALA A 190 10.72 -24.73 -22.59
CA ALA A 190 10.59 -25.66 -23.73
C ALA A 190 11.33 -27.00 -23.57
N GLY A 191 11.87 -27.37 -22.39
CA GLY A 191 12.73 -28.55 -22.33
C GLY A 191 13.10 -29.12 -20.96
N ARG A 192 12.17 -29.20 -20.00
CA ARG A 192 12.44 -29.95 -18.75
C ARG A 192 11.36 -30.99 -18.47
N ALA A 193 11.69 -32.23 -18.84
CA ALA A 193 11.12 -33.42 -18.24
C ALA A 193 11.26 -33.39 -16.70
N PRO A 194 10.28 -33.91 -15.96
CA PRO A 194 10.22 -33.80 -14.50
C PRO A 194 11.41 -34.49 -13.82
N TYR A 195 11.88 -33.85 -12.74
CA TYR A 195 13.07 -34.15 -11.94
C TYR A 195 13.13 -35.58 -11.35
N ILE A 196 12.02 -36.32 -11.36
CA ILE A 196 11.92 -37.65 -10.74
C ILE A 196 12.62 -38.76 -11.56
N VAL A 197 12.92 -38.54 -12.85
CA VAL A 197 13.51 -39.58 -13.71
C VAL A 197 15.05 -39.63 -13.62
N ARG A 198 15.73 -38.59 -13.11
CA ARG A 198 17.21 -38.54 -13.09
C ARG A 198 17.87 -39.30 -11.93
N GLU A 199 17.16 -39.57 -10.85
CA GLU A 199 17.74 -40.35 -9.73
C GLU A 199 17.68 -41.86 -10.00
N GLN A 200 16.63 -42.36 -10.66
CA GLN A 200 16.51 -43.78 -11.02
C GLN A 200 17.58 -44.25 -12.02
N GLN A 201 18.02 -43.39 -12.93
CA GLN A 201 19.04 -43.76 -13.91
C GLN A 201 20.46 -43.74 -13.32
N ARG A 202 20.71 -42.95 -12.27
CA ARG A 202 22.02 -42.93 -11.57
C ARG A 202 22.21 -44.13 -10.63
N GLU A 203 21.13 -44.67 -10.07
CA GLU A 203 21.19 -45.89 -9.26
C GLU A 203 21.34 -47.16 -10.12
N SER A 204 20.77 -47.17 -11.33
CA SER A 204 20.95 -48.26 -12.30
C SER A 204 22.41 -48.38 -12.79
N GLU A 205 23.11 -47.27 -13.00
CA GLU A 205 24.51 -47.30 -13.49
C GLU A 205 25.53 -47.66 -12.40
N SER A 206 25.17 -47.46 -11.12
CA SER A 206 26.05 -47.80 -9.99
C SER A 206 26.05 -49.30 -9.64
N ASN A 207 25.09 -50.08 -10.13
CA ASN A 207 24.93 -51.49 -9.74
C ASN A 207 25.40 -52.48 -10.82
N THR A 208 25.91 -52.00 -11.95
CA THR A 208 26.46 -52.84 -13.05
C THR A 208 27.99 -52.94 -13.02
N ASN A 209 28.65 -52.30 -12.04
CA ASN A 209 30.12 -52.28 -11.95
C ASN A 209 30.65 -52.81 -10.60
N ARG A 210 29.92 -53.76 -9.99
CA ARG A 210 30.41 -54.60 -8.88
C ARG A 210 30.22 -56.07 -9.23
#